data_AF-A0A520VRQ5-F1
#
_entry.id   AF-A0A520VRQ5-F1
#
_cell.length_a   1.000
_cell.length_b   1.000
_cell.length_c   1.000
_cell.angle_alpha   90.00
_cell.angle_beta   90.00
_cell.angle_gamma   90.00
#
_symmetry.space_group_name_H-M   'P 1'
#
loop_
_entity.id
_entity.type
_entity.pdbx_description
1 polymer ?
#
loop_
_entity_poly.entity_id
_entity_poly.type
_entity_poly.pdbx_seq_one_letter_code
_entity_poly.pdbx_strand_id
1 'polypeptide(L)'
;MKELNLYGLRILGIDTFWERRTIFKKRLIVVVGELSEEELYLVKSICFSINLNYCERETFIVQSLPKWAKTDDTVVDFAGLVPSAENVIGLPYFRKILEEPTLKEKIWSDLSMFLKRKSD
;
A
#
# COMPACT_ATOMS: atom_id res chain seq x y z
N MET A 1 19.53 -1.23 -11.77
CA MET A 1 18.51 -0.78 -10.79
C MET A 1 17.48 -1.86 -10.41
N LYS A 2 17.76 -3.17 -10.53
CA LYS A 2 16.79 -4.23 -10.14
C LYS A 2 17.02 -4.82 -8.73
N GLU A 3 18.24 -4.79 -8.21
CA GLU A 3 18.59 -5.50 -6.97
C GLU A 3 18.30 -4.71 -5.68
N LEU A 4 18.36 -3.38 -5.72
CA LEU A 4 18.04 -2.53 -4.56
C LEU A 4 16.56 -2.65 -4.12
N ASN A 5 15.65 -2.92 -5.05
CA ASN A 5 14.23 -3.11 -4.74
C ASN A 5 13.98 -4.40 -3.95
N LEU A 6 14.54 -5.54 -4.38
CA LEU A 6 14.30 -6.82 -3.71
C LEU A 6 14.85 -6.87 -2.28
N TYR A 7 15.98 -6.20 -2.03
CA TYR A 7 16.59 -6.14 -0.70
C TYR A 7 15.80 -5.25 0.26
N GLY A 8 15.29 -4.10 -0.21
CA GLY A 8 14.40 -3.23 0.56
C GLY A 8 13.07 -3.92 0.90
N LEU A 9 12.50 -4.66 -0.05
CA LEU A 9 11.31 -5.49 0.16
C LEU A 9 11.55 -6.59 1.21
N ARG A 10 12.69 -7.28 1.16
CA ARG A 10 13.08 -8.27 2.17
C ARG A 10 13.25 -7.69 3.57
N ILE A 11 13.90 -6.53 3.71
CA ILE A 11 14.07 -5.83 4.99
C ILE A 11 12.71 -5.44 5.60
N LEU A 12 11.73 -5.17 4.74
CA LEU A 12 10.37 -4.86 5.13
C LEU A 12 9.47 -6.11 5.32
N GLY A 13 10.02 -7.32 5.18
CA GLY A 13 9.27 -8.57 5.33
C GLY A 13 8.28 -8.85 4.19
N ILE A 14 8.49 -8.21 3.04
CA ILE A 14 7.61 -8.28 1.87
C ILE A 14 8.09 -9.42 0.98
N ASP A 15 7.31 -10.51 0.94
CA ASP A 15 7.64 -11.68 0.14
C ASP A 15 7.55 -11.39 -1.37
N THR A 16 8.59 -11.70 -2.12
CA THR A 16 8.64 -11.40 -3.57
C THR A 16 7.73 -12.34 -4.37
N PHE A 17 7.15 -13.38 -3.76
CA PHE A 17 6.09 -14.20 -4.37
C PHE A 17 4.78 -13.44 -4.66
N TRP A 18 4.60 -12.22 -4.12
CA TRP A 18 3.47 -11.34 -4.46
C TRP A 18 3.49 -10.87 -5.93
N GLU A 19 4.67 -10.79 -6.55
CA GLU A 19 4.90 -10.31 -7.93
C GLU A 19 4.06 -11.02 -9.00
N ARG A 20 3.66 -12.27 -8.77
CA ARG A 20 2.92 -13.06 -9.75
C ARG A 20 1.40 -12.99 -9.60
N ARG A 21 0.87 -12.38 -8.52
CA ARG A 21 -0.51 -12.63 -8.07
C ARG A 21 -1.50 -11.48 -8.26
N THR A 22 -1.06 -10.28 -8.63
CA THR A 22 -1.96 -9.12 -8.75
C THR A 22 -1.59 -8.26 -9.96
N ILE A 23 -2.24 -8.50 -11.09
CA ILE A 23 -2.30 -7.52 -12.19
C ILE A 23 -3.32 -6.47 -11.74
N PHE A 24 -2.86 -5.49 -10.99
CA PHE A 24 -3.72 -4.45 -10.44
C PHE A 24 -3.94 -3.35 -11.49
N LYS A 25 -5.13 -3.31 -12.10
CA LYS A 25 -5.50 -2.35 -13.17
C LYS A 25 -6.28 -1.12 -12.69
N LYS A 26 -6.42 -0.94 -11.37
CA LYS A 26 -7.22 0.14 -10.78
C LYS A 26 -6.29 1.22 -10.21
N ARG A 27 -6.77 2.45 -10.14
CA ARG A 27 -6.03 3.55 -9.50
C ARG A 27 -5.90 3.28 -8.00
N LEU A 28 -4.72 3.57 -7.47
CA LEU A 28 -4.37 3.39 -6.07
C LEU A 28 -4.24 4.76 -5.41
N ILE A 29 -5.03 5.03 -4.39
CA ILE A 29 -4.93 6.24 -3.57
C ILE A 29 -4.43 5.83 -2.20
N VAL A 30 -3.31 6.39 -1.79
CA VAL A 30 -2.69 6.13 -0.48
C VAL A 30 -2.83 7.38 0.37
N VAL A 31 -3.70 7.30 1.37
CA VAL A 31 -3.96 8.40 2.31
C VAL A 31 -3.00 8.27 3.48
N VAL A 32 -2.21 9.33 3.68
CA VAL A 32 -1.16 9.39 4.70
C VAL A 32 -1.30 10.66 5.53
N GLY A 33 -0.89 10.61 6.79
CA GLY A 33 -0.79 11.81 7.62
C GLY A 33 0.42 12.68 7.25
N GLU A 34 0.87 13.50 8.18
CA GLU A 34 2.23 14.06 8.09
C GLU A 34 3.25 12.94 8.20
N LEU A 35 4.26 12.95 7.33
CA LEU A 35 5.27 11.91 7.24
C LEU A 35 6.67 12.48 7.38
N SER A 36 7.56 11.78 8.08
CA SER A 36 9.00 11.96 7.94
C SER A 36 9.49 11.45 6.57
N GLU A 37 10.72 11.79 6.20
CA GLU A 37 11.33 11.25 4.97
C GLU A 37 11.44 9.72 4.99
N GLU A 38 11.69 9.14 6.17
CA GLU A 38 11.81 7.69 6.36
C GLU A 38 10.45 7.00 6.24
N GLU A 39 9.40 7.62 6.78
CA GLU A 39 8.04 7.13 6.65
C GLU A 39 7.55 7.22 5.21
N LEU A 40 7.88 8.31 4.49
CA LEU A 40 7.60 8.44 3.07
C LEU A 40 8.32 7.37 2.23
N TYR A 41 9.56 7.02 2.59
CA TYR A 41 10.27 5.92 1.95
C TYR A 41 9.54 4.59 2.15
N LEU A 42 9.11 4.30 3.38
CA LEU A 42 8.34 3.09 3.70
C LEU A 42 7.02 3.01 2.91
N VAL A 43 6.28 4.12 2.83
CA VAL A 43 5.06 4.24 2.00
C VAL A 43 5.36 3.84 0.56
N LYS A 44 6.40 4.45 -0.02
CA LYS A 44 6.78 4.20 -1.41
C LYS A 44 7.17 2.74 -1.63
N SER A 45 7.87 2.11 -0.68
CA SER A 45 8.19 0.69 -0.74
C SER A 45 6.93 -0.19 -0.67
N ILE A 46 5.95 0.16 0.16
CA ILE A 46 4.67 -0.55 0.23
C ILE A 46 3.88 -0.39 -1.07
N CYS A 47 3.78 0.84 -1.60
CA CYS A 47 3.13 1.12 -2.88
C CYS A 47 3.77 0.31 -4.02
N PHE A 48 5.10 0.27 -4.06
CA PHE A 48 5.85 -0.52 -5.03
C PHE A 48 5.51 -2.01 -4.93
N SER A 49 5.31 -2.52 -3.71
CA SER A 49 4.94 -3.92 -3.45
C SER A 49 3.52 -4.25 -3.88
N ILE A 50 2.59 -3.33 -3.65
CA ILE A 50 1.18 -3.48 -4.03
C ILE A 50 1.00 -3.43 -5.55
N ASN A 51 1.76 -2.55 -6.20
CA ASN A 51 1.59 -2.22 -7.62
C ASN A 51 2.89 -2.42 -8.40
N LEU A 52 3.47 -3.62 -8.27
CA LEU A 52 4.74 -4.00 -8.87
C LEU A 52 4.77 -3.65 -10.37
N ASN A 53 5.63 -2.69 -10.71
CA ASN A 53 6.03 -2.28 -12.06
C ASN A 53 5.01 -1.64 -13.01
N TYR A 54 3.70 -1.55 -12.75
CA TYR A 54 2.78 -1.17 -13.83
C TYR A 54 2.31 0.29 -13.88
N CYS A 55 2.14 1.00 -12.74
CA CYS A 55 1.47 2.31 -12.79
C CYS A 55 1.95 3.33 -11.74
N GLU A 56 3.19 3.83 -11.83
CA GLU A 56 3.54 5.12 -11.19
C GLU A 56 2.54 6.24 -11.56
N ARG A 57 1.90 6.14 -12.74
CA ARG A 57 0.90 7.12 -13.24
C ARG A 57 -0.46 7.06 -12.54
N GLU A 58 -0.79 5.98 -11.85
CA GLU A 58 -2.12 5.78 -11.24
C GLU A 58 -2.06 5.57 -9.73
N THR A 59 -0.91 5.86 -9.12
CA THR A 59 -0.72 5.82 -7.67
C THR A 59 -0.61 7.25 -7.13
N PHE A 60 -1.48 7.62 -6.19
CA PHE A 60 -1.55 8.96 -5.61
C PHE A 60 -1.33 8.90 -4.11
N ILE A 61 -0.24 9.49 -3.61
CA ILE A 61 0.00 9.67 -2.16
C ILE A 61 -0.54 11.03 -1.76
N VAL A 62 -1.52 11.06 -0.86
CA VAL A 62 -2.30 12.27 -0.54
C VAL A 62 -2.55 12.37 0.96
N GLN A 63 -2.72 13.60 1.46
CA GLN A 63 -3.03 13.85 2.88
C GLN A 63 -4.51 13.65 3.22
N SER A 64 -5.37 13.70 2.22
CA SER A 64 -6.81 13.53 2.37
C SER A 64 -7.38 12.89 1.10
N LEU A 65 -8.50 12.19 1.23
CA LEU A 65 -9.16 11.58 0.09
C LEU A 65 -9.62 12.66 -0.91
N PRO A 66 -9.15 12.64 -2.17
CA PRO A 66 -9.50 13.67 -3.13
C PRO A 66 -10.99 13.60 -3.50
N LYS A 67 -11.61 14.75 -3.77
CA LYS A 67 -13.03 14.82 -4.21
C LYS A 67 -13.33 14.10 -5.52
N TRP A 68 -12.30 13.86 -6.34
CA TRP A 68 -12.41 13.13 -7.61
C TRP A 68 -12.26 11.62 -7.44
N ALA A 69 -11.96 11.13 -6.23
CA ALA A 69 -11.89 9.71 -5.93
C ALA A 69 -13.26 9.07 -6.18
N LYS A 70 -13.24 7.95 -6.89
CA LYS A 70 -14.41 7.18 -7.27
C LYS A 70 -14.48 5.88 -6.46
N THR A 71 -15.64 5.23 -6.49
CA THR A 71 -15.88 3.97 -5.77
C THR A 71 -15.10 2.77 -6.32
N ASP A 72 -14.62 2.87 -7.57
CA ASP A 72 -13.75 1.88 -8.21
C ASP A 72 -12.26 2.10 -7.91
N ASP A 73 -11.88 3.28 -7.39
CA ASP A 73 -10.53 3.54 -6.92
C ASP A 73 -10.25 2.74 -5.65
N THR A 74 -9.05 2.21 -5.53
CA THR A 74 -8.65 1.50 -4.32
C THR A 74 -7.91 2.44 -3.38
N VAL A 75 -8.35 2.47 -2.13
CA VAL A 75 -7.83 3.37 -1.12
C VAL A 75 -7.12 2.56 -0.03
N VAL A 76 -5.87 2.92 0.22
CA VAL A 76 -5.10 2.44 1.37
C VAL A 76 -4.95 3.59 2.34
N ASP A 77 -5.57 3.50 3.50
CA ASP A 77 -5.61 4.57 4.49
C ASP A 77 -4.71 4.25 5.69
N PHE A 78 -3.55 4.92 5.75
CA PHE A 78 -2.64 4.87 6.89
C PHE A 78 -2.93 5.94 7.94
N ALA A 79 -3.73 6.95 7.59
CA ALA A 79 -4.06 8.07 8.46
C ALA A 79 -5.31 7.79 9.32
N GLY A 80 -6.12 6.80 8.95
CA GLY A 80 -7.39 6.49 9.61
C GLY A 80 -8.44 7.59 9.40
N LEU A 81 -8.32 8.36 8.32
CA LEU A 81 -9.15 9.52 8.00
C LEU A 81 -10.28 9.18 7.02
N VAL A 82 -10.23 8.01 6.38
CA VAL A 82 -11.20 7.58 5.38
C VAL A 82 -12.22 6.64 6.03
N PRO A 83 -13.53 6.95 5.94
CA PRO A 83 -14.57 6.03 6.42
C PRO A 83 -14.42 4.64 5.79
N SER A 84 -14.72 3.61 6.58
CA SER A 84 -14.68 2.23 6.09
C SER A 84 -15.65 2.04 4.92
N ALA A 85 -15.13 1.51 3.81
CA ALA A 85 -15.88 1.19 2.61
C ALA A 85 -15.26 -0.03 1.93
N GLU A 86 -15.98 -0.62 0.98
CA GLU A 86 -15.55 -1.86 0.31
C GLU A 86 -14.23 -1.69 -0.46
N ASN A 87 -13.91 -0.48 -0.90
CA ASN A 87 -12.70 -0.11 -1.63
C ASN A 87 -11.66 0.59 -0.75
N VAL A 88 -11.83 0.59 0.57
CA VAL A 88 -10.92 1.22 1.53
C VAL A 88 -10.36 0.16 2.47
N ILE A 89 -9.03 0.04 2.54
CA ILE A 89 -8.35 -0.74 3.57
C ILE A 89 -7.59 0.20 4.50
N GLY A 90 -7.93 0.15 5.79
CA GLY A 90 -7.21 0.85 6.84
C GLY A 90 -5.98 0.06 7.27
N LEU A 91 -4.81 0.69 7.30
CA LEU A 91 -3.57 0.11 7.78
C LEU A 91 -3.04 0.86 9.00
N PRO A 92 -2.28 0.19 9.90
CA PRO A 92 -1.66 0.85 11.03
C PRO A 92 -0.68 1.95 10.58
N TYR A 93 -0.52 2.97 11.41
CA TYR A 93 0.46 4.03 11.18
C TYR A 93 1.89 3.46 11.08
N PHE A 94 2.73 4.07 10.24
CA PHE A 94 4.06 3.59 9.85
C PHE A 94 4.96 3.24 11.03
N ARG A 95 5.00 4.11 12.04
CA ARG A 95 5.77 3.89 13.25
C ARG A 95 5.43 2.56 13.94
N LYS A 96 4.14 2.22 13.99
CA LYS A 96 3.67 0.96 14.58
C LYS A 96 4.09 -0.25 13.74
N ILE A 97 4.11 -0.12 12.41
CA ILE A 97 4.59 -1.17 11.49
C ILE A 97 6.10 -1.42 11.69
N LEU A 98 6.87 -0.37 11.96
CA LEU A 98 8.31 -0.46 12.21
C LEU A 98 8.61 -1.08 13.59
N GLU A 99 7.84 -0.71 14.61
CA GLU A 99 8.02 -1.16 16.00
C GLU A 99 7.55 -2.61 16.23
N GLU A 100 6.57 -3.11 15.46
CA GLU A 100 5.99 -4.46 15.64
C GLU A 100 6.18 -5.36 14.40
N PRO A 101 7.26 -6.17 14.34
CA PRO A 101 7.53 -7.06 13.20
C PRO A 101 6.41 -8.06 12.90
N THR A 102 5.67 -8.52 13.91
CA THR A 102 4.57 -9.47 13.77
C THR A 102 3.33 -8.87 13.08
N LEU A 103 3.19 -7.53 13.05
CA LEU A 103 2.12 -6.87 12.31
C LEU A 103 2.33 -6.95 10.80
N LYS A 104 3.58 -7.07 10.35
CA LYS A 104 3.94 -7.02 8.92
C LYS A 104 3.27 -8.17 8.15
N GLU A 105 3.39 -9.40 8.65
CA GLU A 105 2.77 -10.57 8.01
C GLU A 105 1.25 -10.43 7.90
N LYS A 106 0.61 -9.93 8.96
CA LYS A 106 -0.83 -9.68 8.99
C LYS A 106 -1.24 -8.62 7.97
N ILE A 107 -0.53 -7.48 7.93
CA ILE A 107 -0.78 -6.40 6.97
C ILE A 107 -0.69 -6.91 5.52
N TRP A 108 0.32 -7.72 5.21
CA TRP A 108 0.47 -8.29 3.87
C TRP A 108 -0.62 -9.29 3.51
N SER A 109 -1.01 -10.14 4.47
CA SER A 109 -2.13 -11.06 4.30
C SER A 109 -3.44 -10.30 4.02
N ASP A 110 -3.74 -9.28 4.82
CA ASP A 110 -4.95 -8.46 4.71
C ASP A 110 -4.97 -7.68 3.40
N LEU A 111 -3.86 -7.02 3.05
CA LEU A 111 -3.69 -6.33 1.76
C LEU A 111 -3.91 -7.28 0.58
N SER A 112 -3.35 -8.49 0.63
CA SER A 112 -3.54 -9.45 -0.45
C SER A 112 -4.99 -9.86 -0.64
N MET A 113 -5.67 -10.21 0.46
CA MET A 113 -7.07 -10.64 0.39
C MET A 113 -7.94 -9.51 -0.15
N PHE A 114 -7.67 -8.29 0.28
CA PHE A 114 -8.37 -7.10 -0.18
C PHE A 114 -8.15 -6.83 -1.69
N LEU A 115 -6.90 -6.84 -2.15
CA LEU A 115 -6.57 -6.57 -3.56
C LEU A 115 -7.06 -7.68 -4.51
N LYS A 116 -7.07 -8.95 -4.07
CA LYS A 116 -7.64 -10.06 -4.83
C LYS A 116 -9.14 -9.87 -5.09
N ARG A 117 -9.92 -9.52 -4.06
CA ARG A 117 -11.37 -9.24 -4.18
C ARG A 117 -11.68 -8.11 -5.18
N LYS A 118 -10.71 -7.24 -5.47
CA LYS A 118 -10.86 -6.10 -6.38
C LYS A 118 -10.28 -6.34 -7.77
N SER A 119 -9.61 -7.47 -7.99
CA SER A 119 -9.00 -7.84 -9.27
C SER A 119 -9.90 -8.72 -10.14
N ASP A 120 -10.96 -9.31 -9.56
CA ASP A 120 -12.09 -9.94 -10.27
C ASP A 120 -13.08 -8.87 -10.78
#